data_AF-A0AAN6LD95-F1
#
_entry.id   AF-A0AAN6LD95-F1
#
_cell.length_a   1.000
_cell.length_b   1.000
_cell.length_c   1.000
_cell.angle_alpha   90.00
_cell.angle_beta   90.00
_cell.angle_gamma   90.00
#
_symmetry.space_group_name_H-M   'P 1'
#
loop_
_entity.id
_entity.type
_entity.pdbx_description
1 polymer ?
#
loop_
_entity_poly.entity_id
_entity_poly.type
_entity_poly.pdbx_seq_one_letter_code
_entity_poly.pdbx_strand_id
1 'polypeptide(L)'
;MRSPFKYTLTCAVALLSTAQAQIRPWKAYHGLLQPDFEETVNALEADGYTPYKLDAFNLNDEVRFGGIWVQTWEEHVEYGFQLNAEQHNKTFTPFITTHSPKLGPRWLTGYTDAEGEAQFASIWTSFSPQASSVINMTRAELERKRGDPTKCGRTIRAISGYEDNGEARYTVLYNNVNICGQPRFDLSAAEFWVHHANNTGTPDCRWRLDSLDAYTMGGEVQFAAVWVGDIDCPTEQVIRLDMTMEELEEELDRQLERGFKLQLLSGYADGDIARYAGMWEYDY
;
A
#
# COMPACT_ATOMS: atom_id res chain seq x y z
N MET A 1 -5.80 -36.13 10.76
CA MET A 1 -5.65 -35.17 11.86
C MET A 1 -4.67 -34.11 11.39
N ARG A 2 -5.18 -32.96 10.95
CA ARG A 2 -4.37 -31.81 10.52
C ARG A 2 -4.18 -30.91 11.74
N SER A 3 -2.92 -30.57 12.04
CA SER A 3 -2.54 -29.61 13.05
C SER A 3 -3.00 -28.20 12.63
N PRO A 4 -3.61 -27.39 13.51
CA PRO A 4 -3.78 -25.98 13.22
C PRO A 4 -2.42 -25.28 13.45
N PHE A 5 -1.86 -24.68 12.41
CA PHE A 5 -0.77 -23.73 12.57
C PHE A 5 -1.33 -22.52 13.34
N LYS A 6 -0.71 -22.19 14.47
CA LYS A 6 -1.05 -21.03 15.27
C LYS A 6 -0.31 -19.83 14.69
N TYR A 7 -1.03 -18.88 14.12
CA TYR A 7 -0.50 -17.55 13.83
C TYR A 7 -0.16 -16.88 15.17
N THR A 8 1.10 -16.49 15.36
CA THR A 8 1.54 -15.82 16.59
C THR A 8 1.26 -14.34 16.42
N LEU A 9 0.44 -13.78 17.31
CA LEU A 9 0.06 -12.37 17.33
C LEU A 9 1.16 -11.57 18.06
N THR A 10 2.00 -10.83 17.35
CA THR A 10 2.99 -9.93 17.98
C THR A 10 2.30 -8.61 18.36
N CYS A 11 1.90 -8.47 19.63
CA CYS A 11 1.44 -7.21 20.21
C CYS A 11 2.58 -6.57 21.02
N ALA A 12 3.14 -5.44 20.56
CA ALA A 12 4.13 -4.68 21.32
C ALA A 12 3.48 -3.51 22.06
N VAL A 13 3.63 -3.48 23.39
CA VAL A 13 3.28 -2.34 24.25
C VAL A 13 4.58 -1.71 24.75
N ALA A 14 4.93 -0.52 24.26
CA ALA A 14 6.06 0.26 24.75
C ALA A 14 5.56 1.41 25.63
N LEU A 15 5.97 1.45 26.90
CA LEU A 15 5.72 2.54 27.84
C LEU A 15 7.03 3.30 28.08
N LEU A 16 7.16 4.52 27.53
CA LEU A 16 8.15 5.51 27.94
C LEU A 16 7.51 6.90 28.00
N SER A 17 7.92 7.68 29.00
CA SER A 17 7.23 8.88 29.47
C SER A 17 7.82 10.20 28.98
N THR A 18 6.90 11.14 28.76
CA THR A 18 6.98 12.62 28.69
C THR A 18 7.53 13.25 27.41
N ALA A 19 6.59 13.84 26.67
CA ALA A 19 6.69 14.52 25.37
C ALA A 19 6.92 13.61 24.14
N GLN A 20 6.31 12.42 24.13
CA GLN A 20 6.22 11.58 22.93
C GLN A 20 5.10 12.12 22.04
N ALA A 21 5.37 12.36 20.76
CA ALA A 21 4.31 12.30 19.75
C ALA A 21 3.53 11.01 20.01
N GLN A 22 2.20 11.08 20.08
CA GLN A 22 1.38 9.95 20.49
C GLN A 22 1.48 8.86 19.40
N ILE A 23 2.45 7.95 19.55
CA ILE A 23 2.71 6.82 18.66
C ILE A 23 1.41 6.03 18.58
N ARG A 24 0.70 6.14 17.45
CA ARG A 24 -0.52 5.35 17.24
C ARG A 24 -0.11 3.87 17.21
N PRO A 25 -0.73 3.02 18.05
CA PRO A 25 -0.56 1.58 17.93
C PRO A 25 -0.93 1.14 16.51
N TRP A 26 -0.12 0.24 15.96
CA TRP A 26 -0.33 -0.31 14.62
C TRP A 26 -0.21 -1.83 14.65
N LYS A 27 -0.88 -2.49 13.71
CA LYS A 27 -0.82 -3.93 13.46
C LYS A 27 -0.71 -4.14 11.95
N ALA A 28 0.02 -5.15 11.50
CA ALA A 28 0.09 -5.52 10.10
C ALA A 28 -0.19 -7.02 9.93
N TYR A 29 -0.79 -7.38 8.80
CA TYR A 29 -1.12 -8.75 8.43
C TYR A 29 -0.84 -8.95 6.95
N HIS A 30 -0.50 -10.18 6.54
CA HIS A 30 -0.17 -10.49 5.16
C HIS A 30 -0.57 -11.92 4.78
N GLY A 31 -0.80 -12.14 3.49
CA GLY A 31 -0.98 -13.49 2.95
C GLY A 31 -2.24 -14.20 3.46
N LEU A 32 -3.24 -13.46 3.94
CA LEU A 32 -4.48 -14.04 4.46
C LEU A 32 -5.41 -14.46 3.33
N LEU A 33 -6.09 -15.59 3.49
CA LEU A 33 -7.23 -15.91 2.64
C LEU A 33 -8.43 -15.02 3.01
N GLN A 34 -9.39 -14.89 2.10
CA GLN A 34 -10.56 -14.04 2.31
C GLN A 34 -11.27 -14.27 3.67
N PRO A 35 -11.63 -15.50 4.09
CA PRO A 35 -12.35 -15.68 5.35
C PRO A 35 -11.52 -15.23 6.56
N ASP A 36 -10.22 -15.52 6.57
CA ASP A 36 -9.31 -15.14 7.65
C ASP A 36 -9.08 -13.61 7.66
N PHE A 37 -9.04 -12.98 6.48
CA PHE A 37 -8.96 -11.54 6.33
C PHE A 37 -10.21 -10.83 6.86
N GLU A 38 -11.39 -11.33 6.53
CA GLU A 38 -12.67 -10.81 7.04
C GLU A 38 -12.76 -10.95 8.58
N GLU A 39 -12.36 -12.10 9.13
CA GLU A 39 -12.30 -12.29 10.59
C GLU A 39 -11.31 -11.32 11.24
N THR A 40 -10.13 -11.16 10.64
CA THR A 40 -9.09 -10.24 11.12
C THR A 40 -9.58 -8.80 11.11
N VAL A 41 -10.22 -8.36 10.04
CA VAL A 41 -10.81 -7.01 9.92
C VAL A 41 -11.83 -6.78 11.02
N ASN A 42 -12.79 -7.69 11.21
CA ASN A 42 -13.83 -7.58 12.24
C ASN A 42 -13.23 -7.51 13.65
N ALA A 43 -12.20 -8.31 13.93
CA ALA A 43 -11.52 -8.29 15.22
C ALA A 43 -10.78 -6.96 15.46
N LEU A 44 -10.11 -6.43 14.44
CA LEU A 44 -9.40 -5.15 14.51
C LEU A 44 -10.36 -3.98 14.71
N GLU A 45 -11.50 -3.96 14.03
CA GLU A 45 -12.54 -2.95 14.25
C GLU A 45 -13.08 -2.98 15.68
N ALA A 46 -13.34 -4.18 16.22
CA ALA A 46 -13.78 -4.35 17.61
C ALA A 46 -12.75 -3.82 18.62
N ASP A 47 -11.47 -3.89 18.29
CA ASP A 47 -10.35 -3.34 19.06
C ASP A 47 -10.10 -1.83 18.82
N GLY A 48 -10.88 -1.19 17.95
CA GLY A 48 -10.76 0.25 17.62
C GLY A 48 -9.68 0.58 16.59
N TYR A 49 -9.23 -0.41 15.81
CA TYR A 49 -8.32 -0.22 14.69
C TYR A 49 -9.08 0.01 13.38
N THR A 50 -8.50 0.85 12.51
CA THR A 50 -9.00 1.07 11.14
C THR A 50 -7.88 0.81 10.14
N PRO A 51 -8.17 0.34 8.93
CA PRO A 51 -7.15 0.11 7.92
C PRO A 51 -6.51 1.45 7.50
N TYR A 52 -5.19 1.43 7.41
CA TYR A 52 -4.35 2.50 6.89
C TYR A 52 -3.83 2.17 5.48
N LYS A 53 -3.47 0.90 5.26
CA LYS A 53 -3.08 0.34 3.96
C LYS A 53 -3.77 -1.00 3.77
N LEU A 54 -4.21 -1.29 2.55
CA LEU A 54 -4.72 -2.60 2.14
C LEU A 54 -3.93 -3.10 0.95
N ASP A 55 -3.70 -4.39 0.88
CA ASP A 55 -2.98 -5.05 -0.20
C ASP A 55 -3.71 -6.35 -0.57
N ALA A 56 -3.70 -6.69 -1.86
CA ALA A 56 -4.27 -7.93 -2.34
C ALA A 56 -3.51 -8.40 -3.58
N PHE A 57 -3.24 -9.70 -3.67
CA PHE A 57 -2.54 -10.30 -4.80
C PHE A 57 -3.02 -11.72 -5.08
N ASN A 58 -2.84 -12.18 -6.31
CA ASN A 58 -3.16 -13.53 -6.74
C ASN A 58 -1.98 -14.47 -6.48
N LEU A 59 -2.26 -15.64 -5.89
CA LEU A 59 -1.30 -16.73 -5.69
C LEU A 59 -2.01 -18.06 -5.96
N ASN A 60 -1.58 -18.80 -6.99
CA ASN A 60 -2.15 -20.10 -7.36
C ASN A 60 -3.69 -20.06 -7.49
N ASP A 61 -4.21 -19.11 -8.27
CA ASP A 61 -5.65 -18.86 -8.50
C ASP A 61 -6.46 -18.44 -7.26
N GLU A 62 -5.81 -18.16 -6.13
CA GLU A 62 -6.45 -17.68 -4.93
C GLU A 62 -5.99 -16.25 -4.61
N VAL A 63 -6.92 -15.41 -4.14
CA VAL A 63 -6.59 -14.06 -3.67
C VAL A 63 -6.05 -14.14 -2.24
N ARG A 64 -4.93 -13.45 -2.01
CA ARG A 64 -4.31 -13.23 -0.71
C ARG A 64 -4.42 -11.77 -0.34
N PHE A 65 -4.80 -11.50 0.90
CA PHE A 65 -5.01 -10.16 1.43
C PHE A 65 -4.00 -9.83 2.52
N GLY A 66 -3.72 -8.54 2.68
CA GLY A 66 -2.89 -8.00 3.73
C GLY A 66 -3.18 -6.53 3.97
N GLY A 67 -2.46 -5.95 4.91
CA GLY A 67 -2.62 -4.53 5.21
C GLY A 67 -1.91 -4.08 6.47
N ILE A 68 -2.10 -2.81 6.75
CA ILE A 68 -1.61 -2.12 7.95
C ILE A 68 -2.81 -1.42 8.57
N TRP A 69 -3.02 -1.62 9.86
CA TRP A 69 -4.08 -1.01 10.64
C TRP A 69 -3.48 -0.13 11.72
N VAL A 70 -4.18 0.96 12.02
CA VAL A 70 -3.80 1.92 13.08
C VAL A 70 -5.00 2.21 13.97
N GLN A 71 -4.75 2.43 15.25
CA GLN A 71 -5.81 2.86 16.17
C GLN A 71 -6.18 4.33 15.89
N THR A 72 -7.44 4.61 15.56
CA THR A 72 -7.90 5.95 15.20
C THR A 72 -8.64 6.62 16.35
N TRP A 73 -8.48 7.94 16.50
CA TRP A 73 -9.14 8.72 17.56
C TRP A 73 -10.00 9.87 17.05
N GLU A 74 -9.68 10.44 15.88
CA GLU A 74 -10.35 11.66 15.35
C GLU A 74 -10.63 11.61 13.85
N GLU A 75 -10.13 10.58 13.15
CA GLU A 75 -10.27 10.46 11.71
C GLU A 75 -11.43 9.53 11.36
N HIS A 76 -12.32 10.00 10.48
CA HIS A 76 -13.37 9.14 9.93
C HIS A 76 -12.78 8.36 8.74
N VAL A 77 -12.79 7.04 8.85
CA VAL A 77 -12.28 6.11 7.85
C VAL A 77 -13.42 5.22 7.37
N GLU A 78 -13.59 5.15 6.06
CA GLU A 78 -14.46 4.18 5.37
C GLU A 78 -13.56 3.32 4.48
N TYR A 79 -13.90 2.06 4.28
CA TYR A 79 -13.12 1.17 3.41
C TYR A 79 -14.01 0.08 2.81
N GLY A 80 -13.52 -0.55 1.75
CA GLY A 80 -14.17 -1.69 1.14
C GLY A 80 -13.16 -2.54 0.38
N PHE A 81 -13.42 -3.83 0.29
CA PHE A 81 -12.66 -4.81 -0.48
C PHE A 81 -13.63 -5.65 -1.30
N GLN A 82 -13.14 -6.29 -2.37
CA GLN A 82 -13.94 -7.02 -3.35
C GLN A 82 -14.96 -6.14 -4.06
N LEU A 83 -14.54 -4.90 -4.34
CA LEU A 83 -15.32 -3.97 -5.11
C LEU A 83 -15.02 -4.18 -6.57
N ASN A 84 -16.02 -4.54 -7.37
CA ASN A 84 -15.89 -4.44 -8.81
C ASN A 84 -15.88 -2.96 -9.25
N ALA A 85 -15.61 -2.69 -10.52
CA ALA A 85 -15.49 -1.32 -11.02
C ALA A 85 -16.77 -0.47 -10.81
N GLU A 86 -17.96 -1.07 -10.97
CA GLU A 86 -19.23 -0.36 -10.75
C GLU A 86 -19.42 -0.02 -9.27
N GLN A 87 -19.22 -1.00 -8.38
CA GLN A 87 -19.32 -0.84 -6.93
C GLN A 87 -18.33 0.19 -6.40
N HIS A 88 -17.08 0.14 -6.87
CA HIS A 88 -16.07 1.14 -6.51
C HIS A 88 -16.52 2.56 -6.91
N ASN A 89 -16.92 2.76 -8.16
CA ASN A 89 -17.32 4.09 -8.66
C ASN A 89 -18.59 4.62 -7.97
N LYS A 90 -19.56 3.73 -7.70
CA LYS A 90 -20.80 4.05 -6.99
C LYS A 90 -20.54 4.43 -5.53
N THR A 91 -19.57 3.79 -4.88
CA THR A 91 -19.17 4.08 -3.49
C THR A 91 -18.34 5.37 -3.39
N PHE A 92 -17.41 5.56 -4.34
CA PHE A 92 -16.51 6.71 -4.35
C PHE A 92 -17.23 8.04 -4.50
N THR A 93 -18.22 8.12 -5.40
CA THR A 93 -18.85 9.40 -5.77
C THR A 93 -19.56 10.07 -4.57
N PRO A 94 -20.42 9.39 -3.79
CA PRO A 94 -21.01 9.97 -2.58
C PRO A 94 -19.99 10.43 -1.55
N PHE A 95 -18.91 9.66 -1.31
CA PHE A 95 -17.89 10.02 -0.32
C PHE A 95 -17.22 11.36 -0.59
N ILE A 96 -16.93 11.68 -1.85
CA ILE A 96 -16.30 12.97 -2.21
C ILE A 96 -17.32 14.11 -2.42
N THR A 97 -18.61 13.81 -2.62
CA THR A 97 -19.62 14.82 -2.99
C THR A 97 -20.63 15.14 -1.87
N THR A 98 -21.21 14.13 -1.24
CA THR A 98 -22.38 14.27 -0.35
C THR A 98 -22.18 13.76 1.07
N HIS A 99 -21.18 12.90 1.34
CA HIS A 99 -20.88 12.42 2.70
C HIS A 99 -20.46 13.56 3.63
N SER A 100 -20.75 13.42 4.92
CA SER A 100 -20.37 14.39 5.96
C SER A 100 -19.72 13.67 7.15
N PRO A 101 -18.41 13.84 7.38
CA PRO A 101 -17.48 14.69 6.63
C PRO A 101 -17.25 14.16 5.20
N LYS A 102 -16.81 15.01 4.28
CA LYS A 102 -16.36 14.53 2.97
C LYS A 102 -15.12 13.65 3.14
N LEU A 103 -15.02 12.58 2.36
CA LEU A 103 -13.87 11.69 2.37
C LEU A 103 -13.17 11.72 1.02
N GLY A 104 -11.84 11.66 1.04
CA GLY A 104 -11.03 11.43 -0.14
C GLY A 104 -10.35 10.06 -0.06
N PRO A 105 -9.79 9.56 -1.17
CA PRO A 105 -9.10 8.27 -1.18
C PRO A 105 -7.80 8.36 -0.36
N ARG A 106 -7.46 7.32 0.39
CA ARG A 106 -6.17 7.16 1.08
C ARG A 106 -5.32 6.12 0.38
N TRP A 107 -5.94 4.98 0.10
CA TRP A 107 -5.27 3.82 -0.45
C TRP A 107 -6.20 3.11 -1.43
N LEU A 108 -5.60 2.49 -2.45
CA LEU A 108 -6.30 1.75 -3.48
C LEU A 108 -5.34 0.70 -4.05
N THR A 109 -5.78 -0.55 -4.06
CA THR A 109 -5.09 -1.68 -4.68
C THR A 109 -6.07 -2.41 -5.60
N GLY A 110 -5.55 -2.95 -6.70
CA GLY A 110 -6.31 -3.76 -7.65
C GLY A 110 -5.78 -5.18 -7.71
N TYR A 111 -6.67 -6.14 -7.99
CA TYR A 111 -6.36 -7.55 -8.15
C TYR A 111 -7.46 -8.19 -9.01
N THR A 112 -7.34 -9.47 -9.35
CA THR A 112 -8.43 -10.23 -9.98
C THR A 112 -9.00 -11.27 -9.01
N ASP A 113 -10.31 -11.52 -9.06
CA ASP A 113 -10.90 -12.63 -8.31
C ASP A 113 -10.63 -14.00 -8.96
N ALA A 114 -11.21 -15.06 -8.40
CA ALA A 114 -11.05 -16.43 -8.91
C ALA A 114 -11.66 -16.61 -10.32
N GLU A 115 -12.58 -15.73 -10.72
CA GLU A 115 -13.18 -15.69 -12.05
C GLU A 115 -12.35 -14.87 -13.04
N GLY A 116 -11.28 -14.21 -12.60
CA GLY A 116 -10.44 -13.34 -13.41
C GLY A 116 -11.01 -11.93 -13.62
N GLU A 117 -12.03 -11.55 -12.86
CA GLU A 117 -12.64 -10.22 -12.92
C GLU A 117 -11.89 -9.24 -12.01
N ALA A 118 -11.69 -8.01 -12.50
CA ALA A 118 -10.97 -6.98 -11.75
C ALA A 118 -11.76 -6.53 -10.50
N GLN A 119 -11.09 -6.60 -9.35
CA GLN A 119 -11.57 -6.21 -8.03
C GLN A 119 -10.65 -5.16 -7.39
N PHE A 120 -11.20 -4.41 -6.44
CA PHE A 120 -10.48 -3.36 -5.74
C PHE A 120 -10.66 -3.46 -4.23
N ALA A 121 -9.60 -3.13 -3.50
CA ALA A 121 -9.67 -2.75 -2.10
C ALA A 121 -9.25 -1.29 -1.95
N SER A 122 -10.06 -0.50 -1.24
CA SER A 122 -9.92 0.95 -1.19
C SER A 122 -10.26 1.48 0.20
N ILE A 123 -9.55 2.53 0.60
CA ILE A 123 -9.72 3.22 1.88
C ILE A 123 -10.00 4.69 1.57
N TRP A 124 -10.98 5.26 2.26
CA TRP A 124 -11.34 6.67 2.21
C TRP A 124 -11.29 7.29 3.59
N THR A 125 -10.91 8.57 3.66
CA THR A 125 -10.73 9.26 4.94
C THR A 125 -11.05 10.74 4.86
N SER A 126 -11.47 11.30 6.00
CA SER A 126 -11.63 12.75 6.22
C SER A 126 -10.32 13.55 6.17
N PHE A 127 -9.14 12.91 6.29
CA PHE A 127 -7.83 13.57 6.14
C PHE A 127 -7.06 13.08 4.90
N SER A 128 -7.75 12.95 3.77
CA SER A 128 -7.16 12.34 2.59
C SER A 128 -5.99 13.17 2.03
N PRO A 129 -4.80 12.56 1.84
CA PRO A 129 -3.68 13.18 1.14
C PRO A 129 -3.84 13.19 -0.39
N GLN A 130 -4.93 12.62 -0.93
CA GLN A 130 -5.15 12.43 -2.36
C GLN A 130 -6.46 13.08 -2.82
N ALA A 131 -6.49 13.58 -4.05
CA ALA A 131 -7.63 14.30 -4.61
C ALA A 131 -8.54 13.41 -5.47
N SER A 132 -8.01 12.34 -6.07
CA SER A 132 -8.79 11.45 -6.93
C SER A 132 -8.11 10.11 -7.13
N SER A 133 -8.90 9.11 -7.49
CA SER A 133 -8.45 7.79 -7.92
C SER A 133 -8.83 7.50 -9.38
N VAL A 134 -8.08 6.62 -10.03
CA VAL A 134 -8.45 5.98 -11.30
C VAL A 134 -8.20 4.48 -11.15
N ILE A 135 -9.14 3.67 -11.65
CA ILE A 135 -9.05 2.20 -11.72
C ILE A 135 -8.97 1.75 -13.19
N ASN A 136 -8.58 0.50 -13.45
CA ASN A 136 -8.49 -0.11 -14.79
C ASN A 136 -7.64 0.68 -15.80
N MET A 137 -6.66 1.47 -15.34
CA MET A 137 -5.84 2.27 -16.26
C MET A 137 -4.93 1.34 -17.07
N THR A 138 -4.95 1.45 -18.40
CA THR A 138 -4.01 0.73 -19.26
C THR A 138 -2.57 1.25 -19.07
N ARG A 139 -1.57 0.43 -19.40
CA ARG A 139 -0.17 0.88 -19.50
C ARG A 139 -0.01 2.13 -20.38
N ALA A 140 -0.66 2.16 -21.55
CA ALA A 140 -0.59 3.29 -22.48
C ALA A 140 -1.26 4.56 -21.94
N GLU A 141 -2.34 4.45 -21.16
CA GLU A 141 -2.93 5.59 -20.47
C GLU A 141 -2.06 6.08 -19.33
N LEU A 142 -1.47 5.18 -18.54
CA LEU A 142 -0.58 5.53 -17.45
C LEU A 142 0.65 6.28 -17.97
N GLU A 143 1.27 5.78 -19.04
CA GLU A 143 2.37 6.45 -19.74
C GLU A 143 2.03 7.90 -20.12
N ARG A 144 0.82 8.13 -20.65
CA ARG A 144 0.38 9.49 -21.02
C ARG A 144 0.01 10.36 -19.81
N LYS A 145 -0.56 9.76 -18.76
CA LYS A 145 -1.14 10.47 -17.61
C LYS A 145 -0.18 10.65 -16.43
N ARG A 146 0.95 9.95 -16.39
CA ARG A 146 1.95 10.06 -15.32
C ARG A 146 2.58 11.45 -15.24
N GLY A 147 2.50 12.22 -16.33
CA GLY A 147 3.02 13.58 -16.40
C GLY A 147 4.54 13.63 -16.57
N ASP A 148 5.07 14.85 -16.47
CA ASP A 148 6.50 15.11 -16.54
C ASP A 148 7.10 14.98 -15.13
N PRO A 149 7.97 13.98 -14.88
CA PRO A 149 8.57 13.79 -13.56
C PRO A 149 9.41 14.99 -13.09
N THR A 150 9.84 15.88 -13.98
CA THR A 150 10.65 17.06 -13.63
C THR A 150 9.82 18.23 -13.10
N LYS A 151 8.49 18.13 -13.14
CA LYS A 151 7.57 19.21 -12.74
C LYS A 151 6.79 18.83 -11.48
N CYS A 152 6.75 19.75 -10.53
CA CYS A 152 5.94 19.63 -9.33
C CYS A 152 4.52 20.12 -9.60
N GLY A 153 3.54 19.57 -8.89
CA GLY A 153 2.14 19.89 -9.08
C GLY A 153 1.21 18.75 -8.63
N ARG A 154 0.07 18.67 -9.31
CA ARG A 154 -0.80 17.50 -9.17
C ARG A 154 -0.16 16.32 -9.91
N THR A 155 0.36 15.36 -9.16
CA THR A 155 1.09 14.18 -9.63
C THR A 155 0.51 12.90 -9.04
N ILE A 156 0.94 11.77 -9.57
CA ILE A 156 0.62 10.45 -9.02
C ILE A 156 1.35 10.29 -7.69
N ARG A 157 0.63 9.88 -6.65
CA ARG A 157 1.14 9.64 -5.29
C ARG A 157 1.17 8.17 -4.93
N ALA A 158 0.24 7.38 -5.45
CA ALA A 158 0.24 5.93 -5.31
C ALA A 158 -0.13 5.25 -6.63
N ILE A 159 0.49 4.10 -6.89
CA ILE A 159 0.24 3.21 -8.03
C ILE A 159 0.18 1.81 -7.47
N SER A 160 -0.82 1.04 -7.90
CA SER A 160 -0.86 -0.41 -7.72
C SER A 160 -1.12 -1.08 -9.06
N GLY A 161 -0.33 -2.10 -9.40
CA GLY A 161 -0.43 -2.86 -10.63
C GLY A 161 -1.07 -4.22 -10.38
N TYR A 162 -1.74 -4.76 -11.39
CA TYR A 162 -2.27 -6.13 -11.38
C TYR A 162 -2.43 -6.64 -12.81
N GLU A 163 -2.39 -7.95 -12.96
CA GLU A 163 -2.72 -8.61 -14.22
C GLU A 163 -4.23 -8.81 -14.32
N ASP A 164 -4.80 -8.39 -15.45
CA ASP A 164 -6.20 -8.56 -15.82
C ASP A 164 -6.24 -9.10 -17.25
N ASN A 165 -6.71 -10.35 -17.39
CA ASN A 165 -6.84 -11.02 -18.68
C ASN A 165 -5.56 -10.99 -19.56
N GLY A 166 -4.38 -11.17 -18.94
CA GLY A 166 -3.09 -11.15 -19.62
C GLY A 166 -2.60 -9.75 -20.00
N GLU A 167 -3.20 -8.69 -19.47
CA GLU A 167 -2.74 -7.32 -19.62
C GLU A 167 -2.48 -6.66 -18.25
N ALA A 168 -1.43 -5.85 -18.15
CA ALA A 168 -1.18 -5.04 -16.97
C ALA A 168 -2.19 -3.89 -16.88
N ARG A 169 -2.88 -3.80 -15.74
CA ARG A 169 -3.74 -2.68 -15.35
C ARG A 169 -3.20 -1.99 -14.11
N TYR A 170 -3.62 -0.75 -13.95
CA TYR A 170 -3.18 0.08 -12.84
C TYR A 170 -4.34 0.76 -12.14
N THR A 171 -4.24 0.80 -10.82
CA THR A 171 -4.92 1.81 -10.02
C THR A 171 -3.95 2.95 -9.72
N VAL A 172 -4.48 4.18 -9.68
CA VAL A 172 -3.68 5.39 -9.51
C VAL A 172 -4.38 6.33 -8.56
N LEU A 173 -3.66 6.82 -7.55
CA LEU A 173 -4.10 7.94 -6.71
C LEU A 173 -3.30 9.19 -7.03
N TYR A 174 -3.99 10.30 -7.28
CA TYR A 174 -3.39 11.62 -7.49
C TYR A 174 -3.41 12.43 -6.19
N ASN A 175 -2.33 13.11 -5.87
CA ASN A 175 -2.25 14.01 -4.70
C ASN A 175 -3.22 15.22 -4.79
N ASN A 176 -3.44 15.88 -3.64
CA ASN A 176 -4.20 17.14 -3.55
C ASN A 176 -3.35 18.39 -3.22
N VAL A 177 -2.04 18.23 -3.03
CA VAL A 177 -1.08 19.29 -2.68
C VAL A 177 -0.03 19.48 -3.78
N ASN A 178 0.63 20.63 -3.82
CA ASN A 178 1.73 20.87 -4.75
C ASN A 178 3.02 20.22 -4.25
N ILE A 179 3.31 19.00 -4.71
CA ILE A 179 4.55 18.28 -4.44
C ILE A 179 5.14 17.76 -5.76
N CYS A 180 6.40 17.37 -5.73
CA CYS A 180 7.05 16.72 -6.86
C CYS A 180 6.85 15.20 -6.76
N GLY A 181 6.67 14.50 -7.89
CA GLY A 181 6.47 13.05 -7.91
C GLY A 181 7.23 12.38 -9.05
N GLN A 182 7.86 11.24 -8.76
CA GLN A 182 8.58 10.37 -9.70
C GLN A 182 7.88 9.02 -9.79
N PRO A 183 6.71 8.91 -10.44
CA PRO A 183 6.08 7.60 -10.67
C PRO A 183 6.93 6.77 -11.64
N ARG A 184 7.11 5.49 -11.30
CA ARG A 184 7.69 4.43 -12.14
C ARG A 184 6.85 3.17 -11.97
N PHE A 185 6.80 2.34 -12.99
CA PHE A 185 6.05 1.09 -13.05
C PHE A 185 6.72 0.17 -14.07
N ASP A 186 6.30 -1.09 -14.13
CA ASP A 186 6.94 -2.14 -14.93
C ASP A 186 8.43 -2.33 -14.62
N LEU A 187 8.84 -2.07 -13.38
CA LEU A 187 10.25 -2.17 -12.98
C LEU A 187 10.60 -3.60 -12.59
N SER A 188 11.72 -4.12 -13.06
CA SER A 188 12.41 -5.21 -12.37
C SER A 188 12.95 -4.75 -11.01
N ALA A 189 13.29 -5.69 -10.12
CA ALA A 189 13.94 -5.35 -8.84
C ALA A 189 15.25 -4.55 -9.04
N ALA A 190 16.03 -4.89 -10.07
CA ALA A 190 17.26 -4.17 -10.40
C ALA A 190 16.98 -2.71 -10.82
N GLU A 191 15.99 -2.48 -11.66
CA GLU A 191 15.60 -1.14 -12.10
C GLU A 191 14.98 -0.32 -10.97
N PHE A 192 14.22 -0.94 -10.07
CA PHE A 192 13.76 -0.30 -8.84
C PHE A 192 14.93 0.27 -8.04
N TRP A 193 15.97 -0.52 -7.80
CA TRP A 193 17.12 -0.06 -7.02
C TRP A 193 17.92 1.04 -7.74
N VAL A 194 18.04 0.97 -9.07
CA VAL A 194 18.64 2.07 -9.87
C VAL A 194 17.85 3.36 -9.69
N HIS A 195 16.52 3.32 -9.80
CA HIS A 195 15.68 4.50 -9.60
C HIS A 195 15.71 5.00 -8.16
N HIS A 196 15.68 4.09 -7.19
CA HIS A 196 15.75 4.43 -5.77
C HIS A 196 17.04 5.19 -5.47
N ALA A 197 18.19 4.64 -5.85
CA ALA A 197 19.50 5.26 -5.64
C ALA A 197 19.63 6.62 -6.34
N ASN A 198 19.11 6.75 -7.56
CA ASN A 198 19.12 8.02 -8.29
C ASN A 198 18.28 9.10 -7.61
N ASN A 199 17.14 8.74 -7.01
CA ASN A 199 16.26 9.69 -6.34
C ASN A 199 16.81 10.08 -4.95
N THR A 200 17.27 9.11 -4.15
CA THR A 200 17.70 9.35 -2.77
C THR A 200 19.16 9.80 -2.65
N GLY A 201 20.01 9.54 -3.66
CA GLY A 201 21.40 9.99 -3.72
C GLY A 201 21.60 11.47 -4.09
N THR A 202 20.53 12.26 -4.17
CA THR A 202 20.63 13.69 -4.49
C THR A 202 21.05 14.52 -3.26
N PRO A 203 21.96 15.51 -3.39
CA PRO A 203 22.55 16.24 -2.24
C PRO A 203 21.54 16.95 -1.33
N ASP A 204 20.37 17.30 -1.87
CA ASP A 204 19.35 18.09 -1.19
C ASP A 204 18.27 17.23 -0.49
N CYS A 205 18.48 15.91 -0.35
CA CYS A 205 17.50 14.97 0.21
C CYS A 205 16.09 15.17 -0.37
N ARG A 206 16.01 15.31 -1.71
CA ARG A 206 14.79 15.79 -2.35
C ARG A 206 13.70 14.74 -2.52
N TRP A 207 13.97 13.47 -2.28
CA TRP A 207 13.03 12.40 -2.63
C TRP A 207 13.00 11.29 -1.59
N ARG A 208 11.80 10.87 -1.19
CA ARG A 208 11.53 9.68 -0.37
C ARG A 208 10.52 8.77 -1.07
N LEU A 209 10.55 7.47 -0.77
CA LEU A 209 9.56 6.54 -1.30
C LEU A 209 8.22 6.73 -0.57
N ASP A 210 7.13 6.94 -1.31
CA ASP A 210 5.77 7.17 -0.77
C ASP A 210 4.80 6.04 -1.16
N SER A 211 5.08 5.36 -2.28
CA SER A 211 4.31 4.21 -2.75
C SER A 211 5.24 3.14 -3.26
N LEU A 212 4.89 1.90 -2.92
CA LEU A 212 5.53 0.66 -3.37
C LEU A 212 4.45 -0.40 -3.47
N ASP A 213 4.39 -1.02 -4.64
CA ASP A 213 3.50 -2.10 -5.00
C ASP A 213 4.27 -3.06 -5.91
N ALA A 214 4.05 -4.34 -5.75
CA ALA A 214 4.65 -5.40 -6.54
C ALA A 214 3.55 -6.29 -7.09
N TYR A 215 3.68 -6.69 -8.35
CA TYR A 215 2.67 -7.46 -9.06
C TYR A 215 3.33 -8.40 -10.06
N THR A 216 2.61 -9.46 -10.40
CA THR A 216 3.07 -10.46 -11.36
C THR A 216 2.35 -10.22 -12.69
N MET A 217 3.11 -10.14 -13.77
CA MET A 217 2.58 -9.94 -15.12
C MET A 217 3.23 -10.94 -16.07
N GLY A 218 2.45 -11.87 -16.61
CA GLY A 218 2.95 -12.90 -17.52
C GLY A 218 4.00 -13.82 -16.88
N GLY A 219 3.90 -14.04 -15.57
CA GLY A 219 4.85 -14.81 -14.77
C GLY A 219 6.12 -14.06 -14.36
N GLU A 220 6.26 -12.78 -14.70
CA GLU A 220 7.38 -11.95 -14.28
C GLU A 220 6.96 -10.99 -13.16
N VAL A 221 7.77 -10.90 -12.11
CA VAL A 221 7.58 -9.93 -11.02
C VAL A 221 7.98 -8.53 -11.49
N GLN A 222 7.08 -7.57 -11.29
CA GLN A 222 7.27 -6.16 -11.59
C GLN A 222 6.95 -5.30 -10.36
N PHE A 223 7.55 -4.12 -10.30
CA PHE A 223 7.35 -3.15 -9.23
C PHE A 223 6.82 -1.83 -9.79
N ALA A 224 5.84 -1.26 -9.09
CA ALA A 224 5.40 0.12 -9.24
C ALA A 224 5.79 0.91 -7.99
N ALA A 225 6.34 2.10 -8.21
CA ALA A 225 6.88 2.92 -7.14
C ALA A 225 6.71 4.41 -7.43
N VAL A 226 6.48 5.18 -6.36
CA VAL A 226 6.43 6.64 -6.44
C VAL A 226 7.37 7.21 -5.39
N TRP A 227 8.33 8.00 -5.85
CA TRP A 227 9.11 8.86 -4.96
C TRP A 227 8.53 10.27 -4.98
N VAL A 228 8.36 10.87 -3.80
CA VAL A 228 7.83 12.23 -3.65
C VAL A 228 8.89 13.15 -3.08
N GLY A 229 8.85 14.41 -3.51
CA GLY A 229 9.84 15.42 -3.15
C GLY A 229 9.26 16.78 -2.83
N ASP A 230 10.14 17.69 -2.38
CA ASP A 230 9.80 19.04 -1.86
C ASP A 230 8.97 18.99 -0.56
N ILE A 231 9.33 18.03 0.30
CA ILE A 231 8.84 17.91 1.68
C ILE A 231 10.11 17.93 2.55
N ASP A 232 10.15 18.80 3.56
CA ASP A 232 11.25 18.92 4.53
C ASP A 232 11.67 17.52 5.04
N CYS A 233 12.77 16.94 4.52
CA CYS A 233 13.30 15.63 4.93
C CYS A 233 14.14 15.79 6.20
N PRO A 234 13.90 14.98 7.25
CA PRO A 234 14.41 13.61 7.23
C PRO A 234 13.48 12.59 7.91
N THR A 235 13.10 11.53 7.19
CA THR A 235 12.72 10.27 7.82
C THR A 235 13.55 9.17 7.18
N GLU A 236 14.32 8.43 7.99
CA GLU A 236 15.11 7.29 7.51
C GLU A 236 14.15 6.21 7.02
N GLN A 237 14.40 5.68 5.83
CA GLN A 237 13.60 4.61 5.24
C GLN A 237 14.46 3.34 5.07
N VAL A 238 13.90 2.21 5.52
CA VAL A 238 14.43 0.87 5.23
C VAL A 238 13.50 0.21 4.24
N ILE A 239 14.03 -0.28 3.12
CA ILE A 239 13.25 -0.94 2.08
C ILE A 239 13.79 -2.36 1.90
N ARG A 240 12.88 -3.32 1.76
CA ARG A 240 13.17 -4.70 1.38
C ARG A 240 12.23 -5.13 0.27
N LEU A 241 12.78 -5.87 -0.68
CA LEU A 241 12.02 -6.56 -1.72
C LEU A 241 12.31 -8.05 -1.58
N ASP A 242 11.48 -8.89 -2.18
CA ASP A 242 11.72 -10.33 -2.35
C ASP A 242 11.86 -11.13 -1.05
N MET A 243 11.22 -10.66 0.02
CA MET A 243 11.19 -11.39 1.28
C MET A 243 10.24 -12.58 1.19
N THR A 244 10.66 -13.71 1.71
CA THR A 244 9.75 -14.78 2.14
C THR A 244 8.90 -14.31 3.31
N MET A 245 7.89 -15.10 3.68
CA MET A 245 7.09 -14.84 4.87
C MET A 245 7.94 -14.81 6.15
N GLU A 246 8.88 -15.75 6.29
CA GLU A 246 9.77 -15.81 7.47
C GLU A 246 10.69 -14.58 7.54
N GLU A 247 11.28 -14.18 6.42
CA GLU A 247 12.12 -12.97 6.35
C GLU A 247 11.32 -11.69 6.62
N LEU A 248 10.06 -11.61 6.18
CA LEU A 248 9.18 -10.48 6.48
C LEU A 248 8.95 -10.37 8.00
N GLU A 249 8.60 -11.47 8.66
CA GLU A 249 8.36 -11.48 10.11
C GLU A 249 9.63 -11.10 10.90
N GLU A 250 10.78 -11.66 10.52
CA GLU A 250 12.06 -11.27 11.12
C GLU A 250 12.39 -9.79 10.90
N GLU A 251 12.09 -9.24 9.72
CA GLU A 251 12.35 -7.83 9.43
C GLU A 251 11.37 -6.90 10.16
N LEU A 252 10.10 -7.31 10.33
CA LEU A 252 9.13 -6.57 11.15
C LEU A 252 9.64 -6.41 12.58
N ASP A 253 10.07 -7.50 13.22
CA ASP A 253 10.64 -7.48 14.57
C ASP A 253 11.91 -6.63 14.62
N ARG A 254 12.84 -6.85 13.68
CA ARG A 254 14.11 -6.11 13.61
C ARG A 254 13.89 -4.61 13.48
N GLN A 255 12.97 -4.17 12.63
CA GLN A 255 12.70 -2.76 12.41
C GLN A 255 11.96 -2.13 13.60
N LEU A 256 11.03 -2.87 14.21
CA LEU A 256 10.33 -2.42 15.41
C LEU A 256 11.30 -2.17 16.58
N GLU A 257 12.25 -3.07 16.81
CA GLU A 257 13.31 -2.90 17.83
C GLU A 257 14.18 -1.66 17.59
N ARG A 258 14.32 -1.24 16.32
CA ARG A 258 15.07 -0.06 15.91
C ARG A 258 14.24 1.23 15.92
N GLY A 259 12.97 1.17 16.31
CA GLY A 259 12.06 2.33 16.35
C GLY A 259 11.42 2.68 15.00
N PHE A 260 11.50 1.80 14.01
CA PHE A 260 10.86 1.99 12.71
C PHE A 260 9.45 1.40 12.71
N LYS A 261 8.59 1.96 11.86
CA LYS A 261 7.23 1.46 11.61
C LYS A 261 7.07 1.05 10.16
N LEU A 262 6.38 -0.06 9.93
CA LEU A 262 5.99 -0.45 8.58
C LEU A 262 5.01 0.59 8.02
N GLN A 263 5.35 1.18 6.88
CA GLN A 263 4.51 2.15 6.17
C GLN A 263 3.91 1.57 4.89
N LEU A 264 4.67 0.70 4.22
CA LEU A 264 4.25 0.03 3.00
C LEU A 264 4.50 -1.46 3.13
N LEU A 265 3.50 -2.23 2.73
CA LEU A 265 3.55 -3.68 2.57
C LEU A 265 2.89 -4.03 1.24
N SER A 266 3.50 -4.94 0.47
CA SER A 266 2.92 -5.48 -0.77
C SER A 266 3.34 -6.93 -0.91
N GLY A 267 2.36 -7.81 -1.08
CA GLY A 267 2.57 -9.22 -1.40
C GLY A 267 2.41 -9.46 -2.90
N TYR A 268 3.10 -10.45 -3.43
CA TYR A 268 3.05 -10.82 -4.84
C TYR A 268 3.45 -12.28 -5.05
N ALA A 269 3.09 -12.84 -6.20
CA ALA A 269 3.51 -14.18 -6.59
C ALA A 269 4.82 -14.15 -7.39
N ASP A 270 5.80 -14.91 -6.95
CA ASP A 270 6.98 -15.26 -7.74
C ASP A 270 6.87 -16.75 -8.10
N GLY A 271 6.27 -17.02 -9.25
CA GLY A 271 5.74 -18.35 -9.57
C GLY A 271 4.69 -18.80 -8.53
N ASP A 272 4.88 -19.98 -7.95
CA ASP A 272 3.95 -20.53 -6.95
C ASP A 272 4.27 -20.09 -5.51
N ILE A 273 5.20 -19.15 -5.33
CA ILE A 273 5.72 -18.70 -4.03
C ILE A 273 5.24 -17.28 -3.74
N ALA A 274 4.66 -17.08 -2.56
CA ALA A 274 4.38 -15.73 -2.06
C ALA A 274 5.68 -15.03 -1.64
N ARG A 275 5.87 -13.80 -2.12
CA ARG A 275 6.94 -12.90 -1.74
C ARG A 275 6.37 -11.57 -1.26
N TYR A 276 7.18 -10.83 -0.51
CA TYR A 276 6.77 -9.57 0.10
C TYR A 276 7.82 -8.48 -0.11
N ALA A 277 7.32 -7.28 -0.35
CA ALA A 277 8.06 -6.04 -0.36
C ALA A 277 7.55 -5.13 0.76
N GLY A 278 8.47 -4.44 1.42
CA GLY A 278 8.18 -3.59 2.56
C GLY A 278 8.99 -2.31 2.56
N MET A 279 8.40 -1.24 3.09
CA MET A 279 9.12 -0.03 3.47
C MET A 279 8.75 0.34 4.90
N TRP A 280 9.78 0.51 5.72
CA TRP A 280 9.70 1.00 7.08
C TRP A 280 10.26 2.41 7.15
N GLU A 281 9.65 3.23 7.98
CA GLU A 281 10.05 4.61 8.20
C GLU A 281 10.29 4.84 9.69
N TYR A 282 11.36 5.56 10.01
CA TYR A 282 11.65 5.96 11.38
C TYR A 282 10.62 6.99 11.85
N ASP A 283 9.97 6.71 12.99
CA ASP A 283 8.98 7.60 13.59
C ASP A 283 9.60 8.27 14.84
N TYR A 284 9.68 9.61 14.85
CA TYR A 284 10.30 10.41 15.93
C TYR A 284 9.39 10.59 17.15
#